data_AF-A0A089XFY2-F1
#
_entry.id   AF-A0A089XFY2-F1
#
_cell.length_a   1.000
_cell.length_b   1.000
_cell.length_c   1.000
_cell.angle_alpha   90.00
_cell.angle_beta   90.00
_cell.angle_gamma   90.00
#
_symmetry.space_group_name_H-M   'P 1'
#
loop_
_entity.id
_entity.type
_entity.pdbx_description
1 polymer ?
#
loop_
_entity_poly.entity_id
_entity_poly.type
_entity_poly.pdbx_seq_one_letter_code
_entity_poly.pdbx_strand_id
1 'polypeptide(L)' 'MQALRAGETLVQEEMHPYSMGGAYVNFLGEGEDPGRVRATYRGHYDRLAQVKKTYDPDNVFHATQNIRPAAPPQDS' A
#
# COMPACT_ATOMS: atom_id res chain seq x y z
N MET A 1 21.22 8.45 -20.53
CA MET A 1 20.11 7.81 -19.78
C MET A 1 19.90 8.44 -18.39
N GLN A 2 20.03 9.77 -18.21
CA GLN A 2 19.77 10.46 -16.93
C GLN A 2 18.69 11.56 -17.03
N ALA A 3 18.40 12.08 -18.23
CA ALA A 3 17.47 13.21 -18.40
C ALA A 3 15.97 12.87 -18.27
N LEU A 4 15.57 11.61 -18.46
CA LEU A 4 14.16 11.19 -18.41
C LEU A 4 13.61 11.08 -16.97
N ARG A 5 14.45 10.74 -15.98
CA ARG A 5 14.02 10.56 -14.58
C ARG A 5 13.79 11.88 -13.84
N ALA A 6 14.46 12.95 -14.27
CA ALA A 6 14.34 14.27 -13.64
C ALA A 6 12.97 14.91 -13.89
N GLY A 7 12.41 14.75 -15.09
CA GLY A 7 11.08 15.29 -15.42
C GLY A 7 9.95 14.63 -14.64
N GLU A 8 10.01 13.31 -14.43
CA GLU A 8 9.00 12.57 -13.66
C GLU A 8 8.94 13.02 -12.19
N THR A 9 10.10 13.32 -11.61
CA THR A 9 10.19 13.70 -10.18
C THR A 9 9.59 15.09 -9.96
N LEU A 10 9.89 16.04 -10.85
CA LEU A 10 9.34 17.40 -10.78
C LEU A 10 7.81 17.40 -10.90
N VAL A 11 7.27 16.65 -11.87
CA VAL A 11 5.81 16.53 -12.06
C VAL A 11 5.16 15.90 -10.82
N GLN A 12 5.80 14.93 -10.19
CA GLN A 12 5.28 14.27 -9.00
C GLN A 12 5.26 15.21 -7.79
N GLU A 13 6.32 15.99 -7.56
CA GLU A 13 6.41 16.95 -6.46
C GLU A 13 5.42 18.10 -6.61
N GLU A 14 5.28 18.64 -7.81
CA GLU A 14 4.42 19.79 -8.10
C GLU A 14 2.93 19.41 -8.09
N MET A 15 2.61 18.15 -8.40
CA MET A 15 1.24 17.64 -8.34
C MET A 15 0.84 17.06 -6.99
N HIS A 16 1.80 16.82 -6.10
CA HIS A 16 1.55 16.28 -4.76
C HIS A 16 0.51 17.07 -3.93
N PRO A 17 0.47 18.43 -3.96
CA PRO A 17 -0.52 19.22 -3.24
C PRO A 17 -1.94 19.10 -3.78
N TYR A 18 -2.08 18.76 -5.07
CA TYR A 18 -3.38 18.59 -5.75
C TYR A 18 -3.84 17.14 -5.80
N SER A 19 -2.97 16.21 -5.42
CA SER A 19 -3.32 14.81 -5.24
C SER A 19 -4.12 14.64 -3.96
N MET A 20 -5.17 13.83 -3.99
CA MET A 20 -6.03 13.51 -2.84
C MET A 20 -5.31 12.69 -1.74
N GLY A 21 -3.98 12.73 -1.68
CA GLY A 21 -3.12 12.02 -0.72
C GLY A 21 -3.30 10.50 -0.74
N GLY A 22 -3.84 9.95 -1.83
CA GLY A 22 -4.13 8.54 -2.00
C GLY A 22 -3.48 8.07 -3.29
N ALA A 23 -2.51 7.18 -3.17
CA ALA A 23 -2.02 6.45 -4.33
C ALA A 23 -3.11 5.46 -4.75
N TYR A 24 -3.40 5.37 -6.04
CA TYR A 24 -4.23 4.27 -6.51
C TYR A 24 -3.39 3.00 -6.45
N VAL A 25 -3.94 1.91 -5.88
CA VAL A 25 -3.17 0.71 -5.50
C VAL A 25 -2.35 0.15 -6.67
N ASN A 26 -2.86 0.24 -7.90
CA ASN A 26 -2.17 -0.24 -9.10
C ASN A 26 -0.99 0.64 -9.56
N PHE A 27 -0.75 1.80 -8.94
CA PHE A 27 0.43 2.64 -9.18
C PHE A 27 1.47 2.54 -8.05
N LEU A 28 1.21 1.76 -7.01
CA LEU A 28 2.25 1.41 -6.04
C LEU A 28 3.18 0.40 -6.74
N GLY A 29 4.49 0.68 -6.82
CA GLY A 29 5.44 -0.28 -7.39
C GLY A 29 5.50 -1.59 -6.62
N GLU A 30 5.99 -2.67 -7.25
CA GLU A 30 6.33 -3.90 -6.53
C GLU A 30 7.34 -3.58 -5.40
N GLY A 31 7.09 -4.11 -4.20
CA GLY A 31 8.02 -3.99 -3.07
C GLY A 31 7.97 -2.67 -2.29
N GLU A 32 6.91 -1.87 -2.42
CA GLU A 32 6.76 -0.65 -1.59
C GLU A 32 6.61 -0.94 -0.08
N ASP A 33 7.09 0.02 0.73
CA ASP A 33 7.11 -0.05 2.18
C ASP A 33 5.70 -0.32 2.78
N PRO A 34 5.57 -1.23 3.78
CA PRO A 34 4.29 -1.54 4.42
C PRO A 34 3.54 -0.32 4.98
N GLY A 35 4.25 0.73 5.40
CA GLY A 35 3.68 1.98 5.87
C GLY A 35 2.97 2.76 4.75
N ARG A 36 3.50 2.71 3.53
CA ARG A 36 2.92 3.37 2.35
C ARG A 36 1.71 2.62 1.81
N VAL A 37 1.72 1.29 1.88
CA VAL A 37 0.53 0.45 1.63
C VAL A 37 -0.59 0.78 2.63
N ARG A 38 -0.28 0.89 3.92
CA ARG A 38 -1.27 1.25 4.94
C ARG A 38 -1.83 2.66 4.74
N ALA A 39 -0.98 3.64 4.43
CA ALA A 39 -1.40 5.02 4.13
C ALA A 39 -2.33 5.10 2.92
N THR A 40 -2.16 4.19 1.94
CA THR A 40 -3.01 4.10 0.75
C THR A 40 -4.41 3.59 1.06
N TYR A 41 -4.52 2.53 1.86
CA TYR A 41 -5.82 1.96 2.24
C TYR A 41 -6.54 2.73 3.37
N ARG A 42 -5.85 3.64 4.07
CA ARG A 42 -6.40 4.50 5.13
C ARG A 42 -7.28 3.71 6.11
N GLY A 43 -8.50 4.19 6.39
CA GLY A 43 -9.45 3.56 7.31
C GLY A 43 -9.98 2.19 6.84
N HIS A 44 -9.69 1.75 5.62
CA HIS A 44 -10.09 0.43 5.14
C HIS A 44 -9.07 -0.66 5.45
N TYR A 45 -7.84 -0.30 5.83
CA TYR A 45 -6.76 -1.28 6.04
C TYR A 45 -7.15 -2.36 7.05
N ASP A 46 -7.69 -1.94 8.20
CA ASP A 46 -8.01 -2.87 9.29
C ASP A 46 -9.13 -3.86 8.87
N ARG A 47 -10.13 -3.40 8.11
CA ARG A 47 -11.18 -4.27 7.56
C ARG A 47 -10.60 -5.27 6.55
N LEU A 48 -9.70 -4.82 5.67
CA LEU A 48 -9.05 -5.68 4.69
C LEU A 48 -8.13 -6.71 5.35
N ALA A 49 -7.44 -6.35 6.43
CA ALA A 49 -6.63 -7.27 7.22
C ALA A 49 -7.49 -8.37 7.88
N GLN A 50 -8.70 -8.04 8.34
CA GLN A 50 -9.65 -9.03 8.85
C GLN A 50 -10.18 -9.95 7.74
N VAL A 51 -10.53 -9.40 6.57
CA VAL A 51 -10.94 -10.22 5.41
C VAL A 51 -9.80 -11.15 5.01
N LYS A 52 -8.56 -10.66 4.96
CA LYS A 52 -7.41 -11.48 4.60
C LYS A 52 -7.16 -12.59 5.63
N LYS A 53 -7.34 -12.32 6.92
CA LYS A 53 -7.28 -13.37 7.95
C LYS A 53 -8.27 -14.51 7.69
N THR A 54 -9.46 -14.23 7.16
CA THR A 54 -10.46 -15.25 6.84
C THR A 54 -10.09 -16.08 5.61
N TYR A 55 -9.52 -15.46 4.57
CA TYR A 55 -9.35 -16.11 3.26
C TYR A 55 -7.90 -16.48 2.90
N ASP A 56 -6.91 -15.86 3.55
CA ASP A 56 -5.47 -16.08 3.34
C ASP A 56 -4.70 -15.88 4.67
N PRO A 57 -4.99 -16.70 5.70
CA PRO A 57 -4.37 -16.55 7.03
C PRO A 57 -2.84 -16.74 7.01
N ASP A 58 -2.33 -17.58 6.10
CA ASP A 58 -0.90 -17.85 5.94
C ASP A 58 -0.21 -16.85 5.01
N ASN A 59 -0.96 -15.86 4.49
CA ASN A 59 -0.46 -14.79 3.63
C ASN A 59 0.25 -15.33 2.37
N VAL A 60 -0.31 -16.36 1.73
CA VAL A 60 0.18 -16.98 0.50
C VAL A 60 0.22 -15.94 -0.63
N PHE A 61 -0.79 -15.07 -0.71
CA PHE A 61 -0.86 -14.03 -1.73
C PHE A 61 -0.21 -12.72 -1.24
N HIS A 62 1.11 -12.63 -1.32
CA HIS A 62 1.88 -11.48 -0.80
C HIS A 62 2.81 -10.81 -1.80
N ALA A 63 2.81 -11.24 -3.07
CA ALA A 63 3.69 -10.70 -4.10
C ALA A 63 3.30 -9.29 -4.59
N THR A 64 2.11 -8.80 -4.24
CA THR A 64 1.59 -7.46 -4.59
C THR A 64 1.67 -6.50 -3.39
N GLN A 65 0.91 -5.39 -3.40
CA GLN A 65 0.79 -4.42 -2.31
C GLN A 65 0.17 -5.08 -1.07
N ASN A 66 1.01 -5.81 -0.35
CA ASN A 66 0.54 -6.79 0.61
C ASN A 66 -0.08 -6.14 1.84
N ILE A 67 -1.29 -6.58 2.18
CA ILE A 67 -1.91 -6.36 3.49
C ILE A 67 -1.61 -7.60 4.32
N ARG A 68 -1.06 -7.44 5.53
CA ARG A 68 -0.84 -8.60 6.42
C ARG A 68 -2.16 -9.02 7.06
N PRO A 69 -2.43 -10.34 7.21
CA PRO A 69 -3.56 -10.82 7.99
C PRO A 69 -3.57 -10.22 9.40
N ALA A 70 -4.75 -9.89 9.92
CA ALA A 70 -4.86 -9.43 11.30
C ALA A 70 -4.38 -10.50 12.28
N ALA A 71 -3.68 -10.08 13.34
CA ALA A 71 -3.21 -11.00 14.37
C ALA A 71 -4.37 -11.81 14.98
N PRO A 72 -4.13 -13.05 15.45
CA PRO A 72 -5.05 -13.73 16.33
C PRO A 72 -5.40 -12.81 17.52
N PRO A 73 -6.67 -12.80 18.01
CA PRO A 73 -6.94 -12.18 19.29
C PRO A 73 -5.97 -12.76 20.32
N GLN A 74 -5.31 -11.87 21.06
CA GLN A 74 -4.42 -12.26 22.16
C GLN A 74 -5.34 -12.60 23.33
N ASP A 75 -5.66 -13.88 23.51
CA ASP A 75 -6.40 -14.33 24.68
C ASP A 75 -5.44 -14.30 25.89
N SER A 76 -5.75 -13.45 26.86
CA SER A 76 -5.13 -13.36 28.19
C SER A 76 -5.96 -14.06 29.25
#